data_AF-A0A6F8XS62-F1
#
_entry.id   AF-A0A6F8XS62-F1
#
_cell.length_a   1.000
_cell.length_b   1.000
_cell.length_c   1.000
_cell.angle_alpha   90.00
_cell.angle_beta   90.00
_cell.angle_gamma   90.00
#
_symmetry.space_group_name_H-M   'P 1'
#
loop_
_entity.id
_entity.type
_entity.pdbx_description
1 polymer ?
#
loop_
_entity_poly.entity_id
_entity_poly.type
_entity_poly.pdbx_seq_one_letter_code
_entity_poly.pdbx_strand_id
1 'polypeptide(L)'
;MILEEKMTPHDLNPRTFRPGQQGPSSATMVEEEPSSPGASPDGWTDDPQSRGRIVEAIAMLESAATAMGAAALTPADLRSARQTNQLLAEAAGHEVPGRVVELIGEFHRQLYARCANSRLIELIGEEMTLLRAVEHDPVRLSPARLRGIVEEHEQLVDLIATDPTAPTIRYVLRAHRERVCYL
;
A
#
# COMPACT_ATOMS: atom_id res chain seq x y z
N MET A 1 -23.61 -28.89 -39.98
CA MET A 1 -22.25 -28.54 -40.44
C MET A 1 -22.17 -27.03 -40.44
N ILE A 2 -21.76 -26.44 -39.31
CA ILE A 2 -21.51 -25.00 -39.15
C ILE A 2 -20.06 -24.92 -38.71
N LEU A 3 -19.27 -24.18 -39.49
CA LEU A 3 -17.83 -24.05 -39.37
C LEU A 3 -17.49 -23.15 -38.17
N GLU A 4 -16.58 -23.63 -37.32
CA GLU A 4 -15.87 -22.84 -36.32
C GLU A 4 -14.92 -21.87 -37.03
N GLU A 5 -15.13 -20.57 -36.87
CA GLU A 5 -14.17 -19.55 -37.30
C GLU A 5 -13.29 -19.16 -36.10
N LYS A 6 -11.99 -19.49 -36.22
CA LYS A 6 -10.95 -19.24 -35.22
C LYS A 6 -10.54 -17.76 -35.24
N MET A 7 -10.67 -17.09 -34.10
CA MET A 7 -10.10 -15.77 -33.84
C MET A 7 -8.57 -15.82 -33.88
N THR A 8 -7.91 -14.91 -34.60
CA THR A 8 -6.44 -14.79 -34.66
C THR A 8 -5.93 -13.67 -33.73
N PRO A 9 -4.68 -13.73 -33.23
CA PRO A 9 -4.25 -13.00 -32.04
C PRO A 9 -3.66 -11.60 -32.33
N HIS A 10 -4.43 -10.71 -32.97
CA HIS A 10 -4.01 -9.31 -33.19
C HIS A 10 -4.92 -8.24 -32.53
N ASP A 11 -6.01 -8.61 -31.85
CA ASP A 11 -7.00 -7.63 -31.36
C ASP A 11 -6.92 -7.24 -29.88
N LEU A 12 -5.74 -7.33 -29.24
CA LEU A 12 -5.56 -6.82 -27.88
C LEU A 12 -4.67 -5.57 -27.87
N ASN A 13 -5.21 -4.46 -28.35
CA ASN A 13 -4.71 -3.12 -28.03
C ASN A 13 -5.58 -2.52 -26.90
N PRO A 14 -5.08 -2.38 -25.66
CA PRO A 14 -5.91 -2.00 -24.50
C PRO A 14 -6.25 -0.49 -24.43
N ARG A 15 -6.13 0.28 -25.51
CA ARG A 15 -6.34 1.74 -25.48
C ARG A 15 -7.71 2.28 -25.92
N THR A 16 -8.72 1.44 -26.12
CA THR A 16 -10.05 1.95 -26.51
C THR A 16 -11.18 1.32 -25.72
N PHE A 17 -11.35 1.77 -24.48
CA PHE A 17 -12.66 1.75 -23.83
C PHE A 17 -12.88 3.04 -23.04
N ARG A 18 -13.76 3.91 -23.56
CA ARG A 18 -14.41 4.99 -22.82
C ARG A 18 -15.91 4.90 -23.10
N PRO A 19 -16.77 4.60 -22.12
CA PRO A 19 -18.20 4.68 -22.33
C PRO A 19 -18.66 6.14 -22.21
N GLY A 20 -19.35 6.62 -23.24
CA GLY A 20 -19.99 7.95 -23.26
C GLY A 20 -19.32 8.96 -24.18
N GLN A 21 -19.60 8.88 -25.49
CA GLN A 21 -19.41 10.02 -26.40
C GLN A 21 -20.78 10.40 -26.99
N GLN A 22 -21.31 11.53 -26.54
CA GLN A 22 -22.27 12.33 -27.29
C GLN A 22 -21.48 13.34 -28.14
N GLY A 23 -21.89 13.47 -29.40
CA GLY A 23 -21.31 14.40 -30.38
C GLY A 23 -21.49 15.88 -30.02
N PRO A 24 -20.94 16.78 -30.84
CA PRO A 24 -20.26 17.98 -30.39
C PRO A 24 -21.22 19.08 -29.94
N SER A 25 -20.95 19.68 -28.79
CA SER A 25 -21.49 20.97 -28.40
C SER A 25 -20.34 21.94 -28.12
N SER A 26 -20.36 23.02 -28.89
CA SER A 26 -19.72 24.33 -28.75
C SER A 26 -18.62 24.50 -27.70
N ALA A 27 -17.49 25.06 -28.16
CA ALA A 27 -16.38 25.53 -27.36
C ALA A 27 -16.84 26.46 -26.23
N THR A 28 -17.07 25.90 -25.05
CA THR A 28 -16.96 26.63 -23.80
C THR A 28 -15.52 26.48 -23.35
N MET A 29 -14.80 27.60 -23.37
CA MET A 29 -13.52 27.73 -22.69
C MET A 29 -13.75 27.33 -21.23
N VAL A 30 -13.30 26.14 -20.85
CA VAL A 30 -13.24 25.75 -19.45
C VAL A 30 -12.17 26.64 -18.86
N GLU A 31 -12.58 27.66 -18.10
CA GLU A 31 -11.69 28.37 -17.21
C GLU A 31 -11.07 27.30 -16.30
N GLU A 32 -9.77 27.07 -16.45
CA GLU A 32 -9.00 26.29 -15.48
C GLU A 32 -9.14 27.00 -14.14
N GLU A 33 -9.91 26.41 -13.23
CA GLU A 33 -9.94 26.77 -11.82
C GLU A 33 -8.48 26.91 -11.35
N PRO A 34 -8.12 28.02 -10.68
CA PRO A 34 -6.75 28.23 -10.24
C PRO A 34 -6.35 27.05 -9.37
N SER A 35 -5.29 26.35 -9.79
CA SER A 35 -4.71 25.24 -9.05
C SER A 35 -4.55 25.65 -7.59
N SER A 36 -5.19 24.89 -6.70
CA SER A 36 -5.12 25.14 -5.27
C SER A 36 -3.64 25.20 -4.86
N PRO A 37 -3.21 26.23 -4.09
CA PRO A 37 -1.82 26.35 -3.68
C PRO A 37 -1.44 25.09 -2.88
N GLY A 38 -0.59 24.23 -3.46
CA GLY A 38 -0.18 22.94 -2.89
C GLY A 38 -0.45 21.71 -3.75
N ALA A 39 -1.12 21.83 -4.90
CA ALA A 39 -1.33 20.68 -5.79
C ALA A 39 -0.03 20.24 -6.50
N SER A 40 0.32 18.96 -6.38
CA SER A 40 1.32 18.29 -7.22
C SER A 40 0.84 18.24 -8.68
N PRO A 41 1.73 18.15 -9.71
CA PRO A 41 1.35 18.17 -11.13
C PRO A 41 0.27 17.16 -11.54
N ASP A 42 0.10 16.10 -10.75
CA ASP A 42 -0.88 15.03 -10.98
C ASP A 42 -2.23 15.26 -10.25
N GLY A 43 -2.45 16.44 -9.65
CA GLY A 43 -3.71 16.83 -9.00
C GLY A 43 -3.86 16.39 -7.53
N TRP A 44 -2.78 15.91 -6.91
CA TRP A 44 -2.77 15.58 -5.48
C TRP A 44 -2.54 16.81 -4.62
N THR A 45 -3.43 17.04 -3.66
CA THR A 45 -3.34 18.14 -2.71
C THR A 45 -2.95 17.64 -1.32
N ASP A 46 -2.32 18.52 -0.54
CA ASP A 46 -2.09 18.31 0.90
C ASP A 46 -3.43 18.46 1.66
N ASP A 47 -4.28 17.45 1.52
CA ASP A 47 -5.53 17.37 2.25
C ASP A 47 -5.76 15.96 2.83
N PRO A 48 -6.54 15.83 3.92
CA PRO A 48 -6.77 14.55 4.58
C PRO A 48 -7.40 13.48 3.68
N GLN A 49 -8.20 13.87 2.68
CA GLN A 49 -8.87 12.94 1.79
C GLN A 49 -7.90 12.36 0.75
N SER A 50 -7.01 13.20 0.21
CA SER A 50 -5.92 12.77 -0.67
C SER A 50 -4.97 11.82 0.04
N ARG A 51 -4.49 12.18 1.24
CA ARG A 51 -3.67 11.30 2.09
C ARG A 51 -4.37 9.97 2.37
N GLY A 52 -5.67 10.02 2.70
CA GLY A 52 -6.44 8.83 3.03
C GLY A 52 -6.59 7.83 1.89
N ARG A 53 -6.69 8.30 0.63
CA ARG A 53 -6.74 7.43 -0.54
C ARG A 53 -5.39 6.77 -0.84
N ILE A 54 -4.29 7.50 -0.66
CA ILE A 54 -2.93 6.95 -0.84
C ILE A 54 -2.69 5.85 0.20
N VAL A 55 -3.05 6.09 1.46
CA VAL A 55 -2.95 5.10 2.53
C VAL A 55 -3.79 3.86 2.24
N GLU A 56 -5.01 4.02 1.76
CA GLU A 56 -5.85 2.90 1.35
C GLU A 56 -5.20 2.09 0.22
N ALA A 57 -4.64 2.75 -0.80
CA ALA A 57 -3.93 2.11 -1.90
C ALA A 57 -2.73 1.31 -1.40
N ILE A 58 -1.89 1.90 -0.53
CA ILE A 58 -0.75 1.23 0.12
C ILE A 58 -1.23 -0.03 0.86
N ALA A 59 -2.27 0.09 1.69
CA ALA A 59 -2.80 -1.03 2.46
C ALA A 59 -3.28 -2.18 1.56
N MET A 60 -3.94 -1.87 0.43
CA MET A 60 -4.36 -2.86 -0.55
C MET A 60 -3.17 -3.53 -1.26
N LEU A 61 -2.17 -2.75 -1.65
CA LEU A 61 -1.00 -3.24 -2.39
C LEU A 61 -0.09 -4.10 -1.51
N GLU A 62 0.28 -3.61 -0.33
CA GLU A 62 1.17 -4.33 0.60
C GLU A 62 0.55 -5.62 1.11
N SER A 63 -0.76 -5.61 1.39
CA SER A 63 -1.48 -6.81 1.82
C SER A 63 -1.54 -7.87 0.72
N ALA A 64 -1.77 -7.47 -0.52
CA ALA A 64 -1.73 -8.37 -1.67
C ALA A 64 -0.31 -8.92 -1.89
N ALA A 65 0.70 -8.06 -1.92
CA ALA A 65 2.09 -8.44 -2.14
C ALA A 65 2.59 -9.43 -1.08
N THR A 66 2.29 -9.16 0.20
CA THR A 66 2.61 -10.05 1.31
C THR A 66 1.93 -11.40 1.15
N ALA A 67 0.62 -11.45 0.89
CA ALA A 67 -0.10 -12.71 0.74
C ALA A 67 0.43 -13.57 -0.43
N MET A 68 0.83 -12.94 -1.56
CA MET A 68 1.44 -13.68 -2.67
C MET A 68 2.88 -14.15 -2.38
N GLY A 69 3.63 -13.40 -1.58
CA GLY A 69 5.01 -13.74 -1.20
C GLY A 69 5.13 -14.66 0.01
N ALA A 70 4.06 -14.85 0.78
CA ALA A 70 4.10 -15.47 2.10
C ALA A 70 4.66 -16.90 2.08
N ALA A 71 4.26 -17.73 1.10
CA ALA A 71 4.77 -19.09 0.95
C ALA A 71 6.27 -19.17 0.62
N ALA A 72 6.88 -18.08 0.15
CA ALA A 72 8.30 -18.00 -0.15
C ALA A 72 9.13 -17.37 0.98
N LEU A 73 8.49 -16.90 2.07
CA LEU A 73 9.19 -16.42 3.26
C LEU A 73 9.83 -17.59 4.01
N THR A 74 11.12 -17.44 4.32
CA THR A 74 11.88 -18.41 5.08
C THR A 74 11.75 -18.15 6.58
N PRO A 75 12.06 -19.16 7.43
CA PRO A 75 12.16 -18.93 8.87
C PRO A 75 13.15 -17.82 9.25
N ALA A 76 14.17 -17.54 8.43
CA ALA A 76 15.10 -16.44 8.67
C ALA A 76 14.46 -15.07 8.40
N ASP A 77 13.68 -14.95 7.33
CA ASP A 77 12.95 -13.71 7.02
C ASP A 77 11.97 -13.37 8.16
N LEU A 78 11.21 -14.36 8.66
CA LEU A 78 10.27 -14.17 9.77
C LEU A 78 10.98 -13.83 11.10
N ARG A 79 12.18 -14.37 11.35
CA ARG A 79 12.99 -13.96 12.51
C ARG A 79 13.46 -12.52 12.38
N SER A 80 13.86 -12.08 11.18
CA SER A 80 14.22 -10.68 10.92
C SER A 80 13.04 -9.74 11.17
N ALA A 81 11.83 -10.11 10.73
CA ALA A 81 10.61 -9.36 11.00
C ALA A 81 10.35 -9.19 12.51
N ARG A 82 10.49 -10.28 13.29
CA ARG A 82 10.37 -10.20 14.76
C ARG A 82 11.46 -9.33 15.40
N GLN A 83 12.70 -9.38 14.92
CA GLN A 83 13.77 -8.51 15.43
C GLN A 83 13.45 -7.03 15.17
N THR A 84 12.98 -6.70 13.97
CA THR A 84 12.51 -5.35 13.65
C THR A 84 11.36 -4.92 14.57
N ASN A 85 10.43 -5.83 14.87
CA ASN A 85 9.32 -5.56 15.78
C ASN A 85 9.76 -5.37 17.25
N GLN A 86 10.78 -6.11 17.70
CA GLN A 86 11.40 -5.92 19.01
C GLN A 86 12.06 -4.55 19.13
N LEU A 87 12.78 -4.12 18.10
CA LEU A 87 13.34 -2.75 18.04
C LEU A 87 12.24 -1.69 18.08
N LEU A 88 11.07 -1.94 17.46
CA LEU A 88 9.92 -1.05 17.56
C LEU A 88 9.38 -0.98 19.00
N ALA A 89 9.30 -2.11 19.70
CA ALA A 89 8.89 -2.15 21.09
C ALA A 89 9.85 -1.38 22.00
N GLU A 90 11.16 -1.48 21.78
CA GLU A 90 12.19 -0.72 22.51
C GLU A 90 12.10 0.79 22.21
N ALA A 91 11.90 1.16 20.93
CA ALA A 91 11.75 2.54 20.51
C ALA A 91 10.49 3.21 21.10
N ALA A 92 9.43 2.45 21.31
CA ALA A 92 8.19 2.93 21.94
C ALA A 92 8.40 3.45 23.38
N GLY A 93 9.49 3.03 24.06
CA GLY A 93 9.88 3.53 25.38
C GLY A 93 10.71 4.82 25.37
N HIS A 94 11.23 5.24 24.22
CA HIS A 94 12.25 6.30 24.11
C HIS A 94 11.88 7.45 23.14
N GLU A 95 10.63 7.48 22.65
CA GLU A 95 10.01 8.56 21.87
C GLU A 95 10.90 9.22 20.78
N VAL A 96 11.38 8.42 19.82
CA VAL A 96 12.02 8.95 18.59
C VAL A 96 11.08 8.73 17.40
N PRO A 97 10.22 9.72 17.03
CA PRO A 97 9.12 9.52 16.08
C PRO A 97 9.58 9.02 14.70
N GLY A 98 10.67 9.58 14.16
CA GLY A 98 11.21 9.14 12.86
C GLY A 98 11.64 7.67 12.89
N ARG A 99 12.27 7.23 13.97
CA ARG A 99 12.73 5.84 14.12
C ARG A 99 11.56 4.85 14.20
N VAL A 100 10.48 5.23 14.86
CA VAL A 100 9.24 4.44 14.93
C VAL A 100 8.67 4.20 13.53
N VAL A 101 8.54 5.27 12.73
CA VAL A 101 8.00 5.18 11.36
C VAL A 101 8.89 4.32 10.46
N GLU A 102 10.21 4.47 10.57
CA GLU A 102 11.17 3.64 9.84
C GLU A 102 11.02 2.15 10.16
N LEU A 103 10.90 1.80 11.45
CA LEU A 103 10.79 0.41 11.92
C LEU A 103 9.47 -0.23 11.46
N ILE A 104 8.37 0.51 11.49
CA ILE A 104 7.08 0.05 10.95
C ILE A 104 7.21 -0.23 9.44
N GLY A 105 7.79 0.71 8.69
CA GLY A 105 7.99 0.52 7.24
C GLY A 105 8.93 -0.64 6.92
N GLU A 106 9.98 -0.84 7.72
CA GLU A 106 10.93 -1.95 7.55
C GLU A 106 10.28 -3.31 7.81
N PHE A 107 9.45 -3.41 8.85
CA PHE A 107 8.69 -4.61 9.13
C PHE A 107 7.84 -5.04 7.93
N HIS A 108 7.06 -4.12 7.34
CA HIS A 108 6.22 -4.43 6.18
C HIS A 108 7.04 -4.78 4.93
N ARG A 109 8.14 -4.06 4.66
CA ARG A 109 9.07 -4.40 3.57
C ARG A 109 9.55 -5.84 3.64
N GLN A 110 9.91 -6.32 4.83
CA GLN A 110 10.37 -7.69 5.03
C GLN A 110 9.27 -8.72 4.69
N LEU A 111 8.00 -8.42 5.00
CA LEU A 111 6.89 -9.35 4.72
C LEU A 111 6.54 -9.46 3.23
N TYR A 112 6.65 -8.38 2.45
CA TYR A 112 6.40 -8.45 1.00
C TYR A 112 7.66 -8.68 0.16
N ALA A 113 8.84 -8.79 0.77
CA ALA A 113 10.13 -8.92 0.06
C ALA A 113 10.23 -10.11 -0.90
N ARG A 114 9.46 -11.18 -0.64
CA ARG A 114 9.44 -12.40 -1.46
C ARG A 114 8.32 -12.43 -2.51
N CYS A 115 7.60 -11.33 -2.70
CA CYS A 115 6.60 -11.22 -3.75
C CYS A 115 7.26 -11.29 -5.13
N ALA A 116 6.89 -12.26 -5.97
CA ALA A 116 7.46 -12.42 -7.31
C ALA A 116 7.00 -11.35 -8.31
N ASN A 117 5.95 -10.60 -7.99
CA ASN A 117 5.42 -9.55 -8.86
C ASN A 117 6.13 -8.22 -8.58
N SER A 118 7.20 -7.94 -9.33
CA SER A 118 7.99 -6.72 -9.18
C SER A 118 7.18 -5.43 -9.39
N ARG A 119 6.16 -5.45 -10.26
CA ARG A 119 5.32 -4.27 -10.50
C ARG A 119 4.53 -3.86 -9.27
N LEU A 120 4.11 -4.82 -8.43
CA LEU A 120 3.45 -4.49 -7.17
C LEU A 120 4.39 -3.83 -6.17
N ILE A 121 5.66 -4.27 -6.13
CA ILE A 121 6.69 -3.66 -5.28
C ILE A 121 6.96 -2.22 -5.74
N GLU A 122 7.05 -1.99 -7.05
CA GLU A 122 7.19 -0.65 -7.63
C GLU A 122 6.01 0.26 -7.25
N LEU A 123 4.77 -0.21 -7.42
CA LEU A 123 3.56 0.54 -7.06
C LEU A 123 3.54 0.91 -5.57
N ILE A 124 3.95 0.00 -4.67
CA ILE A 124 4.08 0.32 -3.24
C ILE A 124 5.09 1.46 -3.04
N GLY A 125 6.23 1.41 -3.73
CA GLY A 125 7.25 2.46 -3.66
C GLY A 125 6.77 3.81 -4.21
N GLU A 126 6.02 3.80 -5.31
CA GLU A 126 5.38 4.98 -5.91
C GLU A 126 4.42 5.64 -4.91
N GLU A 127 3.50 4.87 -4.34
CA GLU A 127 2.54 5.38 -3.34
C GLU A 127 3.21 5.86 -2.06
N MET A 128 4.26 5.17 -1.58
CA MET A 128 5.04 5.60 -0.42
C MET A 128 5.80 6.91 -0.67
N THR A 129 6.22 7.15 -1.92
CA THR A 129 6.87 8.41 -2.32
C THR A 129 5.83 9.53 -2.37
N LEU A 130 4.67 9.25 -2.93
CA LEU A 130 3.55 10.18 -2.99
C LEU A 130 3.06 10.56 -1.59
N LEU A 131 2.89 9.58 -0.69
CA LEU A 131 2.50 9.81 0.71
C LEU A 131 3.45 10.78 1.39
N ARG A 132 4.77 10.55 1.26
CA ARG A 132 5.79 11.46 1.82
C ARG A 132 5.79 12.85 1.22
N ALA A 133 5.34 13.01 -0.03
CA ALA A 133 5.26 14.30 -0.68
C ALA A 133 4.06 15.13 -0.19
N VAL A 134 2.96 14.46 0.20
CA VAL A 134 1.74 15.12 0.72
C VAL A 134 1.68 15.17 2.25
N GLU A 135 2.56 14.46 2.96
CA GLU A 135 2.59 14.43 4.43
C GLU A 135 3.53 15.52 4.98
N HIS A 136 2.95 16.59 5.53
CA HIS A 136 3.72 17.70 6.10
C HIS A 136 4.03 17.55 7.60
N ASP A 137 3.21 16.81 8.33
CA ASP A 137 3.39 16.56 9.77
C ASP A 137 3.64 15.07 10.03
N PRO A 138 4.66 14.72 10.83
CA PRO A 138 4.92 13.33 11.16
C PRO A 138 3.79 12.76 12.01
N VAL A 139 3.31 11.58 11.62
CA VAL A 139 2.43 10.73 12.43
C VAL A 139 2.95 10.60 13.87
N ARG A 140 2.06 10.85 14.84
CA ARG A 140 2.34 10.72 16.28
C ARG A 140 1.49 9.62 16.88
N LEU A 141 2.14 8.50 17.16
CA LEU A 141 1.50 7.35 17.79
C LEU A 141 1.61 7.44 19.31
N SER A 142 0.49 7.25 20.01
CA SER A 142 0.52 7.15 21.47
C SER A 142 1.28 5.89 21.90
N PRO A 143 1.91 5.88 23.10
CA PRO A 143 2.57 4.67 23.61
C PRO A 143 1.66 3.44 23.66
N ALA A 144 0.36 3.63 23.94
CA ALA A 144 -0.63 2.56 23.91
C ALA A 144 -0.85 2.01 22.50
N ARG A 145 -0.91 2.87 21.48
CA ARG A 145 -1.03 2.45 20.09
C ARG A 145 0.22 1.72 19.61
N LEU A 146 1.41 2.18 19.99
CA LEU A 146 2.67 1.50 19.67
C LEU A 146 2.71 0.06 20.20
N ARG A 147 2.29 -0.16 21.45
CA ARG A 147 2.15 -1.52 22.00
C ARG A 147 1.19 -2.37 21.18
N GLY A 148 0.03 -1.82 20.80
CA GLY A 148 -0.92 -2.52 19.94
C GLY A 148 -0.35 -2.85 18.55
N ILE A 149 0.49 -1.98 17.96
CA ILE A 149 1.16 -2.27 16.68
C ILE A 149 2.13 -3.44 16.84
N VAL A 150 2.92 -3.45 17.91
CA VAL A 150 3.87 -4.54 18.21
C VAL A 150 3.13 -5.88 18.36
N GLU A 151 2.02 -5.91 19.09
CA GLU A 151 1.20 -7.11 19.26
C GLU A 151 0.61 -7.59 17.92
N GLU A 152 0.10 -6.66 17.10
CA GLU A 152 -0.46 -6.99 15.79
C GLU A 152 0.60 -7.48 14.80
N HIS A 153 1.82 -6.94 14.85
CA HIS A 153 2.95 -7.44 14.07
C HIS A 153 3.32 -8.88 14.45
N GLU A 154 3.37 -9.22 15.74
CA GLU A 154 3.61 -10.61 16.17
C GLU A 154 2.51 -11.55 15.66
N GLN A 155 1.24 -11.14 15.78
CA GLN A 155 0.10 -11.92 15.27
C GLN A 155 0.19 -12.17 13.75
N LEU A 156 0.63 -11.17 12.98
CA LEU A 156 0.87 -11.31 11.55
C LEU A 156 1.98 -12.32 11.24
N VAL A 157 3.10 -12.26 11.97
CA VAL A 157 4.20 -13.21 11.78
C VAL A 157 3.75 -14.62 12.15
N ASP A 158 3.01 -14.79 13.24
CA ASP A 158 2.49 -16.08 13.68
C ASP A 158 1.50 -16.67 12.66
N LEU A 159 0.61 -15.84 12.11
CA LEU A 159 -0.32 -16.25 11.05
C LEU A 159 0.43 -16.77 9.81
N ILE A 160 1.43 -16.02 9.34
CA ILE A 160 2.25 -16.41 8.17
C ILE A 160 3.06 -17.68 8.47
N ALA A 161 3.62 -17.80 9.67
CA ALA A 161 4.41 -18.98 10.05
C ALA A 161 3.55 -20.25 10.15
N THR A 162 2.29 -20.11 10.55
CA THR A 162 1.35 -21.24 10.75
C THR A 162 0.74 -21.68 9.43
N ASP A 163 0.24 -20.74 8.63
CA ASP A 163 -0.35 -21.00 7.32
C ASP A 163 0.03 -19.87 6.34
N PRO A 164 1.14 -20.01 5.60
CA PRO A 164 1.58 -18.99 4.66
C PRO A 164 0.70 -18.90 3.41
N THR A 165 -0.31 -19.75 3.27
CA THR A 165 -1.28 -19.73 2.17
C THR A 165 -2.65 -19.20 2.59
N ALA A 166 -2.82 -18.85 3.87
CA ALA A 166 -4.07 -18.38 4.43
C ALA A 166 -4.57 -17.10 3.71
N PRO A 167 -5.78 -17.11 3.12
CA PRO A 167 -6.39 -15.90 2.57
C PRO A 167 -6.53 -14.78 3.60
N THR A 168 -6.61 -15.14 4.89
CA THR A 168 -6.72 -14.27 6.05
C THR A 168 -5.54 -13.33 6.21
N ILE A 169 -4.33 -13.68 5.71
CA ILE A 169 -3.13 -12.82 5.75
C ILE A 169 -3.44 -11.45 5.15
N ARG A 170 -4.04 -11.44 3.96
CA ARG A 170 -4.38 -10.20 3.24
C ARG A 170 -5.36 -9.36 4.04
N TYR A 171 -6.39 -9.97 4.61
CA TYR A 171 -7.41 -9.27 5.38
C TYR A 171 -6.84 -8.62 6.64
N VAL A 172 -6.11 -9.39 7.45
CA VAL A 172 -5.52 -8.90 8.70
C VAL A 172 -4.49 -7.80 8.43
N LEU A 173 -3.61 -8.00 7.44
CA LEU A 173 -2.60 -7.01 7.11
C LEU A 173 -3.21 -5.72 6.57
N ARG A 174 -4.21 -5.79 5.69
CA ARG A 174 -4.90 -4.59 5.20
C ARG A 174 -5.52 -3.79 6.35
N ALA A 175 -6.29 -4.46 7.21
CA ALA A 175 -6.94 -3.80 8.35
C ALA A 175 -5.94 -3.22 9.35
N HIS A 176 -4.78 -3.86 9.51
CA HIS A 176 -3.65 -3.32 10.27
C HIS A 176 -3.08 -2.05 9.61
N ARG A 177 -2.75 -2.11 8.32
CA ARG A 177 -2.15 -0.99 7.59
C ARG A 177 -3.02 0.26 7.58
N GLU A 178 -4.32 0.10 7.36
CA GLU A 178 -5.27 1.22 7.46
C GLU A 178 -5.16 1.87 8.86
N ARG A 179 -5.24 1.10 9.94
CA ARG A 179 -5.16 1.64 11.31
C ARG A 179 -3.81 2.27 11.66
N VAL A 180 -2.71 1.85 11.04
CA VAL A 180 -1.37 2.40 11.29
C VAL A 180 -1.08 3.64 10.46
N CYS A 181 -1.54 3.70 9.21
CA CYS A 181 -1.26 4.81 8.31
C CYS A 181 -2.32 5.94 8.34
N TYR A 182 -3.47 5.73 8.97
CA TYR A 182 -4.47 6.79 9.20
C TYR A 182 -4.21 7.63 10.46
N LEU A 183 -3.37 7.15 11.37
CA LEU A 183 -2.96 7.83 12.61
C LEU A 183 -1.66 8.58 12.38
#